data_AF-A0A2D6S646-F1
#
_entry.id   AF-A0A2D6S646-F1
#
_cell.length_a   1.000
_cell.length_b   1.000
_cell.length_c   1.000
_cell.angle_alpha   90.00
_cell.angle_beta   90.00
_cell.angle_gamma   90.00
#
_symmetry.space_group_name_H-M   'P 1'
#
loop_
_entity.id
_entity.type
_entity.pdbx_description
1 polymer ?
#
loop_
_entity_poly.entity_id
_entity_poly.type
_entity_poly.pdbx_seq_one_letter_code
_entity_poly.pdbx_strand_id
1 'polypeptide(L)'
;MSSAAKPNVIFILTDDQGYGDLSCLGNPVLHTPNLDQLYNESVRCTDFHVAPVCTPTRGELLTGRDALYNGASFVCMGRSLLHPDLPTMADIFADNDYYTGHFGKWHLGDN
;
A
#
# COMPACT_ATOMS: atom_id res chain seq x y z
N MET A 1 -4.51 25.48 22.03
CA MET A 1 -4.26 24.78 20.75
C MET A 1 -5.38 23.79 20.57
N SER A 2 -6.17 23.87 19.49
CA SER A 2 -7.20 22.87 19.22
C SER A 2 -6.53 21.51 19.12
N SER A 3 -6.99 20.52 19.90
CA SER A 3 -6.59 19.13 19.70
C SER A 3 -6.92 18.79 18.25
N ALA A 4 -5.91 18.64 17.39
CA ALA A 4 -6.14 18.28 16.00
C ALA A 4 -6.99 17.01 15.98
N ALA A 5 -8.12 17.06 15.28
CA ALA A 5 -9.00 15.90 15.19
C ALA A 5 -8.20 14.73 14.61
N LYS A 6 -8.29 13.57 15.24
CA LYS A 6 -7.64 12.35 14.80
C LYS A 6 -8.24 11.92 13.45
N PRO A 7 -7.51 12.04 12.32
CA PRO A 7 -8.09 11.79 11.00
C PRO A 7 -8.28 10.29 10.77
N ASN A 8 -9.27 9.89 9.99
CA ASN A 8 -9.29 8.53 9.46
C ASN A 8 -8.19 8.37 8.40
N VAL A 9 -7.49 7.25 8.41
CA VAL A 9 -6.47 6.92 7.40
C VAL A 9 -6.99 5.78 6.55
N ILE A 10 -7.07 5.99 5.25
CA ILE A 10 -7.50 4.98 4.28
C ILE A 10 -6.35 4.75 3.29
N PHE A 11 -5.87 3.51 3.22
CA PHE A 11 -4.87 3.11 2.24
C PHE A 11 -5.54 2.34 1.10
N ILE A 12 -5.47 2.87 -0.12
CA ILE A 12 -6.04 2.23 -1.32
C ILE A 12 -4.86 1.73 -2.17
N LEU A 13 -4.77 0.42 -2.33
CA LEU A 13 -3.75 -0.22 -3.15
C LEU A 13 -4.38 -0.90 -4.37
N THR A 14 -4.01 -0.44 -5.56
CA THR A 14 -4.33 -1.10 -6.82
C THR A 14 -3.28 -2.16 -7.15
N ASP A 15 -3.70 -3.24 -7.81
CA ASP A 15 -2.81 -4.34 -8.19
C ASP A 15 -2.46 -4.19 -9.69
N ASP A 16 -1.18 -4.21 -10.01
CA ASP A 16 -0.62 -4.10 -11.37
C ASP A 16 -1.09 -2.88 -12.20
N GLN A 17 -1.57 -1.82 -11.54
CA GLN A 17 -1.90 -0.56 -12.23
C GLN A 17 -0.61 0.13 -12.68
N GLY A 18 -0.49 0.33 -14.00
CA GLY A 18 0.63 1.03 -14.59
C GLY A 18 0.52 2.54 -14.40
N TYR A 19 1.67 3.21 -14.38
CA TYR A 19 1.72 4.69 -14.34
C TYR A 19 0.99 5.33 -15.53
N GLY A 20 0.96 4.66 -16.69
CA GLY A 20 0.26 5.13 -17.87
C GLY A 20 -1.25 4.88 -17.87
N ASP A 21 -1.84 4.24 -16.86
CA ASP A 21 -3.25 3.80 -16.89
C ASP A 21 -4.26 4.87 -16.42
N LEU A 22 -3.80 6.08 -16.08
CA LEU A 22 -4.64 7.16 -15.57
C LEU A 22 -4.81 8.27 -16.60
N SER A 23 -6.05 8.78 -16.80
CA SER A 23 -6.28 9.92 -17.68
C SER A 23 -5.58 11.18 -17.20
N CYS A 24 -5.49 11.41 -15.89
CA CYS A 24 -4.71 12.51 -15.31
C CYS A 24 -3.20 12.43 -15.58
N LEU A 25 -2.69 11.28 -16.01
CA LEU A 25 -1.29 11.08 -16.44
C LEU A 25 -1.13 11.03 -17.97
N GLY A 26 -2.19 11.37 -18.72
CA GLY A 26 -2.15 11.53 -20.17
C GLY A 26 -2.61 10.30 -20.97
N ASN A 27 -3.23 9.31 -20.33
CA ASN A 27 -3.83 8.20 -21.07
C ASN A 27 -4.96 8.70 -22.00
N PRO A 28 -4.90 8.47 -23.33
CA PRO A 28 -5.90 9.00 -24.26
C PRO A 28 -7.15 8.12 -24.42
N VAL A 29 -7.16 6.93 -23.83
CA VAL A 29 -8.22 5.92 -24.00
C VAL A 29 -9.03 5.72 -22.72
N LEU A 30 -8.35 5.61 -21.59
CA LEU A 30 -9.00 5.38 -20.29
C LEU A 30 -9.57 6.68 -19.75
N HIS A 31 -10.75 6.59 -19.14
CA HIS A 31 -11.41 7.71 -18.47
C HIS A 31 -11.52 7.37 -16.98
N THR A 32 -10.73 8.03 -16.13
CA THR A 32 -10.66 7.77 -14.68
C THR A 32 -11.14 8.96 -13.85
N PRO A 33 -12.37 9.47 -14.02
CA PRO A 33 -12.80 10.77 -13.48
C PRO A 33 -12.69 10.88 -11.95
N ASN A 34 -12.96 9.80 -11.20
CA ASN A 34 -12.83 9.82 -9.74
C ASN A 34 -11.36 9.91 -9.29
N LEU A 35 -10.44 9.25 -10.01
CA LEU A 35 -9.00 9.34 -9.73
C LEU A 35 -8.43 10.67 -10.20
N ASP A 36 -8.95 11.22 -11.30
CA ASP A 36 -8.59 12.55 -11.79
C ASP A 36 -8.99 13.65 -10.81
N GLN A 37 -10.17 13.52 -10.17
CA GLN A 37 -10.57 14.41 -9.09
C GLN A 37 -9.62 14.29 -7.90
N LEU A 38 -9.37 13.06 -7.42
CA LEU A 38 -8.45 12.82 -6.30
C LEU A 38 -7.05 13.38 -6.60
N TYR A 39 -6.57 13.23 -7.84
CA TYR A 39 -5.27 13.74 -8.29
C TYR A 39 -5.16 15.27 -8.16
N ASN A 40 -6.24 16.01 -8.46
CA ASN A 40 -6.25 17.48 -8.37
C ASN A 40 -6.34 18.01 -6.93
N GLU A 41 -6.87 17.21 -6.01
CA GLU A 41 -7.04 17.56 -4.60
C GLU A 41 -5.85 17.10 -3.71
N SER A 42 -4.91 16.34 -4.28
CA SER A 42 -3.86 15.64 -3.52
C SER A 42 -2.44 16.15 -3.78
N VAL A 43 -1.57 15.93 -2.80
CA VAL A 43 -0.11 15.93 -3.00
C VAL A 43 0.27 14.66 -3.79
N ARG A 44 1.23 14.78 -4.69
CA ARG A 44 1.62 13.71 -5.63
C ARG A 44 3.11 13.39 -5.49
N CYS A 45 3.41 12.10 -5.40
CA CYS A 45 4.77 11.59 -5.55
C CYS A 45 4.98 11.23 -7.02
N THR A 46 5.74 12.05 -7.75
CA THR A 46 6.03 11.82 -9.18
C THR A 46 7.18 10.85 -9.42
N ASP A 47 7.85 10.44 -8.35
CA ASP A 47 8.95 9.47 -8.35
C ASP A 47 8.79 8.54 -7.15
N PHE A 48 7.88 7.57 -7.28
CA PHE A 48 7.53 6.60 -6.24
C PHE A 48 7.85 5.19 -6.74
N HIS A 49 8.60 4.44 -5.95
CA HIS A 49 9.09 3.11 -6.33
C HIS A 49 8.60 2.04 -5.35
N VAL A 50 8.38 0.87 -5.92
CA VAL A 50 7.96 -0.35 -5.21
C VAL A 50 8.78 -1.52 -5.74
N ALA A 51 8.77 -2.65 -5.02
CA ALA A 51 9.33 -3.89 -5.52
C ALA A 51 8.55 -4.39 -6.77
N PRO A 52 9.20 -5.15 -7.67
CA PRO A 52 8.63 -5.47 -8.98
C PRO A 52 7.51 -6.54 -8.95
N VAL A 53 7.18 -7.09 -7.78
CA VAL A 53 6.14 -8.11 -7.60
C VAL A 53 5.35 -7.89 -6.32
N CYS A 54 4.11 -8.38 -6.30
CA CYS A 54 3.10 -8.02 -5.31
C CYS A 54 3.47 -8.33 -3.85
N THR A 55 4.01 -9.51 -3.53
CA THR A 55 4.32 -9.89 -2.15
C THR A 55 5.39 -8.99 -1.49
N PRO A 56 6.59 -8.80 -2.07
CA PRO A 56 7.59 -7.84 -1.60
C PRO A 56 7.03 -6.43 -1.35
N THR A 57 6.32 -5.86 -2.31
CA THR A 57 5.72 -4.52 -2.19
C THR A 57 4.76 -4.43 -1.00
N ARG A 58 3.92 -5.44 -0.80
CA ARG A 58 2.96 -5.48 0.31
C ARG A 58 3.66 -5.65 1.66
N GLY A 59 4.70 -6.48 1.72
CA GLY A 59 5.50 -6.68 2.93
C GLY A 59 6.23 -5.40 3.33
N GLU A 60 6.86 -4.73 2.37
CA GLU A 60 7.55 -3.45 2.54
C GLU A 60 6.59 -2.36 3.00
N LEU A 61 5.42 -2.25 2.36
CA LEU A 61 4.38 -1.31 2.74
C LEU A 61 3.92 -1.51 4.19
N LEU A 62 3.64 -2.75 4.59
CA LEU A 62 3.10 -3.02 5.91
C LEU A 62 4.16 -2.91 7.01
N THR A 63 5.42 -3.24 6.75
CA THR A 63 6.46 -3.25 7.81
C THR A 63 7.36 -2.03 7.81
N GLY A 64 7.39 -1.27 6.70
CA GLY A 64 8.40 -0.23 6.48
C GLY A 64 9.83 -0.79 6.36
N ARG A 65 9.98 -2.07 6.06
CA ARG A 65 11.27 -2.77 5.94
C ARG A 65 11.40 -3.45 4.59
N ASP A 66 12.59 -3.42 4.01
CA ASP A 66 12.96 -4.13 2.78
C ASP A 66 12.50 -5.61 2.79
N ALA A 67 12.07 -6.13 1.65
CA ALA A 67 11.53 -7.48 1.51
C ALA A 67 12.50 -8.60 1.95
N LEU A 68 13.81 -8.40 1.81
CA LEU A 68 14.80 -9.37 2.29
C LEU A 68 14.89 -9.40 3.82
N TYR A 69 14.62 -8.26 4.48
CA TYR A 69 14.59 -8.16 5.93
C TYR A 69 13.29 -8.70 6.51
N ASN A 70 12.15 -8.37 5.86
CA ASN A 70 10.83 -8.75 6.36
C ASN A 70 10.41 -10.19 6.02
N GLY A 71 11.16 -10.88 5.15
CA GLY A 71 10.97 -12.28 4.79
C GLY A 71 10.10 -12.50 3.54
N ALA A 72 9.20 -11.57 3.23
CA ALA A 72 8.24 -11.65 2.13
C ALA A 72 8.89 -11.32 0.77
N SER A 73 9.93 -12.07 0.41
CA SER A 73 10.86 -11.79 -0.69
C SER A 73 10.41 -12.28 -2.07
N PHE A 74 9.41 -13.15 -2.16
CA PHE A 74 8.87 -13.61 -3.45
C PHE A 74 7.44 -14.12 -3.36
N VAL A 75 6.78 -14.28 -4.49
CA VAL A 75 5.34 -14.64 -4.57
C VAL A 75 5.06 -16.14 -4.38
N CYS A 76 6.09 -16.98 -4.31
CA CYS A 76 5.94 -18.43 -4.22
C CYS A 76 7.15 -19.08 -3.54
N MET A 77 7.17 -20.43 -3.48
CA MET A 77 8.26 -21.24 -2.90
C MET A 77 8.49 -20.96 -1.39
N GLY A 78 7.42 -20.67 -0.64
CA GLY A 78 7.49 -20.37 0.80
C GLY A 78 8.17 -19.03 1.13
N ARG A 79 8.30 -18.13 0.14
CA ARG A 79 8.91 -16.80 0.30
C ARG A 79 7.88 -15.68 0.37
N SER A 80 6.62 -16.04 0.47
CA SER A 80 5.48 -15.12 0.58
C SER A 80 5.20 -14.70 2.03
N LEU A 81 5.83 -15.38 3.00
CA LEU A 81 5.57 -15.25 4.42
C LEU A 81 6.30 -14.04 5.00
N LEU A 82 5.55 -13.21 5.71
CA LEU A 82 6.10 -12.14 6.52
C LEU A 82 6.66 -12.71 7.84
N HIS A 83 7.79 -12.19 8.31
CA HIS A 83 8.30 -12.53 9.65
C HIS A 83 7.27 -12.14 10.73
N PRO A 84 6.83 -13.09 11.58
CA PRO A 84 5.72 -12.86 12.52
C PRO A 84 6.07 -11.89 13.65
N ASP A 85 7.36 -11.67 13.91
CA ASP A 85 7.85 -10.80 14.99
C ASP A 85 7.97 -9.32 14.58
N LEU A 86 7.69 -8.99 13.31
CA LEU A 86 7.74 -7.61 12.84
C LEU A 86 6.40 -6.91 13.02
N PRO A 87 6.36 -5.74 13.68
CA PRO A 87 5.15 -4.95 13.74
C PRO A 87 4.77 -4.46 12.34
N THR A 88 3.49 -4.52 12.04
CA THR A 88 2.91 -3.93 10.84
C THR A 88 2.42 -2.52 11.13
N MET A 89 2.12 -1.78 10.06
CA MET A 89 1.45 -0.50 10.10
C MET A 89 0.13 -0.61 10.89
N ALA A 90 -0.58 -1.73 10.79
CA ALA A 90 -1.81 -1.93 11.56
C ALA A 90 -1.56 -2.01 13.07
N ASP A 91 -0.47 -2.68 13.51
CA ASP A 91 -0.10 -2.73 14.92
C ASP A 91 0.25 -1.32 15.43
N ILE A 92 1.03 -0.56 14.65
CA ILE A 92 1.40 0.81 14.99
C ILE A 92 0.15 1.71 15.11
N PHE A 93 -0.82 1.58 14.20
CA PHE A 93 -2.07 2.32 14.28
C PHE A 93 -2.92 1.89 15.49
N ALA A 94 -3.01 0.59 15.76
CA ALA A 94 -3.75 0.05 16.91
C ALA A 94 -3.18 0.53 18.25
N ASP A 95 -1.85 0.53 18.40
CA ASP A 95 -1.14 1.07 19.57
C ASP A 95 -1.38 2.57 19.79
N ASN A 96 -1.86 3.27 18.76
CA ASN A 96 -2.22 4.68 18.80
C ASN A 96 -3.75 4.89 18.73
N ASP A 97 -4.54 3.96 19.27
CA ASP A 97 -6.00 3.99 19.43
C ASP A 97 -6.80 4.03 18.11
N TYR A 98 -6.26 3.55 17.00
CA TYR A 98 -7.02 3.41 15.75
C TYR A 98 -7.66 2.03 15.66
N TYR A 99 -8.89 1.98 15.16
CA TYR A 99 -9.46 0.73 14.67
C TYR A 99 -8.88 0.43 13.30
N THR A 100 -8.34 -0.77 13.15
CA THR A 100 -7.71 -1.23 11.91
C THR A 100 -8.56 -2.31 11.24
N GLY A 101 -8.55 -2.32 9.91
CA GLY A 101 -9.30 -3.27 9.10
C GLY A 101 -8.66 -3.42 7.73
N HIS A 102 -8.68 -4.62 7.19
CA HIS A 102 -8.16 -4.94 5.86
C HIS A 102 -9.28 -5.52 4.99
N PHE A 103 -9.34 -5.08 3.75
CA PHE A 103 -10.33 -5.54 2.77
C PHE A 103 -9.63 -5.78 1.44
N GLY A 104 -9.81 -6.96 0.87
CA GLY A 104 -9.27 -7.33 -0.45
C GLY A 104 -8.04 -8.24 -0.37
N LYS A 105 -7.06 -8.01 -1.25
CA LYS A 105 -5.91 -8.91 -1.43
C LYS A 105 -4.89 -8.78 -0.29
N TRP A 106 -4.49 -9.90 0.29
CA TRP A 106 -3.45 -9.99 1.33
C TRP A 106 -2.07 -10.31 0.73
N HIS A 107 -1.88 -11.54 0.27
CA HIS A 107 -0.65 -12.04 -0.38
C HIS A 107 0.64 -11.97 0.46
N LEU A 108 0.51 -12.06 1.80
CA LEU A 108 1.59 -12.15 2.78
C LEU A 108 1.39 -13.38 3.70
N GLY A 109 1.28 -14.55 3.08
CA GLY A 109 0.92 -15.79 3.75
C GLY A 109 0.88 -16.94 2.75
N ASP A 110 1.12 -18.16 3.24
CA ASP A 110 0.82 -19.37 2.48
C ASP A 110 -0.60 -19.85 2.80
N ASN A 111 -1.30 -20.32 1.78
CA ASN A 111 -2.65 -20.88 1.91
C ASN A 111 -2.63 -22.20 2.67
#